data_AF-A0A2P5C3P4-F1
#
_entry.id   AF-A0A2P5C3P4-F1
#
_cell.length_a   1.000
_cell.length_b   1.000
_cell.length_c   1.000
_cell.angle_alpha   90.00
_cell.angle_beta   90.00
_cell.angle_gamma   90.00
#
_symmetry.space_group_name_H-M   'P 1'
#
loop_
_entity.id
_entity.type
_entity.pdbx_description
1 polymer ?
#
loop_
_entity_poly.entity_id
_entity_poly.type
_entity_poly.pdbx_seq_one_letter_code
_entity_poly.pdbx_strand_id
1 'polypeptide(L)'
;MHAYTQREEMHMSGASFEYVMGIKDGGESIEFQGDVDISDLKDAFIRDKLRISMADLEEQLEESQDTDELFIARIALVAIGTVLCPLSGMHLSSSYLYAVSDTRNLGIKNWTSHAFRHLMESIGCY
;
A
#
# COMPACT_ATOMS: atom_id res chain seq x y z
N MET A 1 -35.03 24.57 -23.18
CA MET A 1 -34.81 23.33 -22.42
C MET A 1 -33.39 22.87 -22.65
N HIS A 2 -32.46 23.19 -21.75
CA HIS A 2 -31.18 22.49 -21.57
C HIS A 2 -30.74 22.83 -20.14
N ALA A 3 -31.07 21.96 -19.20
CA ALA A 3 -30.53 22.03 -17.85
C ALA A 3 -29.08 21.56 -17.95
N TYR A 4 -28.14 22.46 -17.66
CA TYR A 4 -26.76 22.08 -17.41
C TYR A 4 -26.74 21.28 -16.11
N THR A 5 -26.61 19.96 -16.22
CA THR A 5 -26.20 19.14 -15.09
C THR A 5 -24.77 19.55 -14.76
N GLN A 6 -24.62 20.44 -13.77
CA GLN A 6 -23.33 20.58 -13.08
C GLN A 6 -23.02 19.19 -12.51
N ARG A 7 -22.00 18.52 -13.05
CA ARG A 7 -21.34 17.47 -12.29
C ARG A 7 -20.73 18.21 -11.10
N GLU A 8 -21.32 18.05 -9.92
CA GLU A 8 -20.60 18.29 -8.69
C GLU A 8 -19.35 17.41 -8.77
N GLU A 9 -18.18 18.02 -8.92
CA GLU A 9 -16.92 17.33 -8.68
C GLU A 9 -17.02 16.81 -7.25
N MET A 10 -17.19 15.50 -7.10
CA MET A 10 -17.27 14.87 -5.80
C MET A 10 -15.88 15.02 -5.17
N HIS A 11 -15.70 16.10 -4.40
CA HIS A 11 -14.47 16.40 -3.68
C HIS A 11 -14.40 15.44 -2.49
N MET A 12 -14.15 14.18 -2.80
CA MET A 12 -14.07 13.09 -1.83
C MET A 12 -12.87 13.38 -0.93
N SER A 13 -13.16 13.72 0.33
CA SER A 13 -12.14 13.90 1.38
C SER A 13 -11.85 12.57 2.07
N GLY A 14 -10.76 12.48 2.85
CA GLY A 14 -10.49 11.30 3.68
C GLY A 14 -11.67 10.90 4.57
N ALA A 15 -12.41 11.89 5.11
CA ALA A 15 -13.63 11.67 5.87
C ALA A 15 -14.78 11.07 5.03
N SER A 16 -14.91 11.47 3.76
CA SER A 16 -15.87 10.87 2.83
C SER A 16 -15.53 9.43 2.54
N PHE A 17 -14.24 9.11 2.40
CA PHE A 17 -13.77 7.74 2.18
C PHE A 17 -13.98 6.86 3.41
N GLU A 18 -13.66 7.35 4.62
CA GLU A 18 -13.96 6.64 5.87
C GLU A 18 -15.45 6.32 5.99
N TYR A 19 -16.32 7.29 5.68
CA TYR A 19 -17.77 7.07 5.70
C TYR A 19 -18.23 6.00 4.69
N VAL A 20 -17.70 6.01 3.46
CA VAL A 20 -18.09 5.07 2.40
C VAL A 20 -17.53 3.68 2.63
N MET A 21 -16.25 3.58 3.00
CA MET A 21 -15.53 2.32 3.12
C MET A 21 -15.60 1.70 4.51
N GLY A 22 -15.98 2.48 5.53
CA GLY A 22 -15.94 2.05 6.93
C GLY A 22 -14.52 1.84 7.46
N ILE A 23 -13.49 2.33 6.76
CA ILE A 23 -12.08 2.22 7.16
C ILE A 23 -11.67 3.55 7.75
N LYS A 24 -11.18 3.52 9.00
CA LYS A 24 -10.76 4.71 9.72
C LYS A 24 -9.65 5.45 8.96
N ASP A 25 -9.84 6.74 8.76
CA ASP A 25 -8.81 7.64 8.23
C ASP A 25 -8.03 8.30 9.37
N GLY A 26 -6.76 8.62 9.11
CA GLY A 26 -5.85 9.23 10.07
C GLY A 26 -4.64 8.37 10.42
N GLY A 27 -3.77 8.90 11.27
CA GLY A 27 -2.44 8.36 11.53
C GLY A 27 -1.34 9.25 10.97
N GLU A 28 -0.12 8.76 11.00
CA GLU A 28 1.06 9.48 10.52
C GLU A 28 1.22 9.41 9.01
N SER A 29 1.89 10.40 8.43
CA SER A 29 2.29 10.36 7.03
C SER A 29 3.19 9.16 6.74
N ILE A 30 2.98 8.53 5.59
CA ILE A 30 3.84 7.45 5.12
C ILE A 30 5.14 8.05 4.57
N GLU A 31 6.26 7.54 5.04
CA GLU A 31 7.59 7.94 4.60
C GLU A 31 8.06 6.98 3.50
N PHE A 32 8.41 7.53 2.34
CA PHE A 32 8.89 6.76 1.18
C PHE A 32 10.40 6.89 0.97
N GLN A 33 11.07 7.58 1.89
CA GLN A 33 12.51 7.79 1.93
C GLN A 33 12.92 7.83 3.40
N GLY A 34 14.11 7.32 3.70
CA GLY A 34 14.65 7.35 5.05
C GLY A 34 16.11 6.93 5.07
N ASP A 35 16.74 7.12 6.23
CA ASP A 35 18.13 6.73 6.50
C ASP A 35 18.23 5.27 7.01
N VAL A 36 17.09 4.58 7.09
CA VAL A 36 17.05 3.16 7.46
C VAL A 36 17.71 2.35 6.37
N ASP A 37 18.66 1.51 6.77
CA ASP A 37 19.27 0.54 5.87
C ASP A 37 18.24 -0.52 5.47
N ILE A 38 17.79 -0.45 4.23
CA ILE A 38 16.87 -1.42 3.63
C ILE A 38 17.60 -2.40 2.71
N SER A 39 18.92 -2.56 2.84
CA SER A 39 19.71 -3.44 1.96
C SER A 39 19.26 -4.89 2.05
N ASP A 40 18.98 -5.40 3.25
CA ASP A 40 18.48 -6.77 3.44
C ASP A 40 17.10 -6.98 2.79
N LEU A 41 16.20 -6.01 2.96
CA LEU A 41 14.90 -5.99 2.28
C LEU A 41 15.11 -5.96 0.76
N LYS A 42 15.92 -5.03 0.26
CA LYS A 42 16.23 -4.91 -1.17
C LYS A 42 16.80 -6.20 -1.74
N ASP A 43 17.76 -6.84 -1.07
CA ASP A 43 18.36 -8.08 -1.55
C ASP A 43 17.34 -9.23 -1.56
N ALA A 44 16.49 -9.32 -0.53
CA ALA A 44 15.40 -10.28 -0.48
C ALA A 44 14.42 -10.12 -1.66
N PHE A 45 14.13 -8.87 -2.06
CA PHE A 45 13.16 -8.62 -3.14
C PHE A 45 13.80 -8.55 -4.54
N ILE A 46 15.03 -8.06 -4.70
CA ILE A 46 15.73 -7.96 -6.00
C ILE A 46 16.12 -9.35 -6.51
N ARG A 47 16.56 -10.24 -5.60
CA ARG A 47 16.93 -11.61 -5.96
C ARG A 47 15.74 -12.39 -6.55
N ASP A 48 14.52 -12.10 -6.10
CA ASP A 48 13.26 -12.67 -6.60
C ASP A 48 12.52 -11.80 -7.63
N LYS A 49 13.23 -10.92 -8.35
CA LYS A 49 12.65 -10.05 -9.42
C LYS A 49 11.51 -9.14 -8.95
N LEU A 50 11.51 -8.71 -7.68
CA LEU A 50 10.44 -7.93 -7.04
C LEU A 50 9.07 -8.63 -7.08
N ARG A 51 9.03 -9.94 -7.33
CA ARG A 51 7.79 -10.72 -7.33
C ARG A 51 7.68 -11.46 -6.02
N ILE A 52 6.81 -10.97 -5.15
CA ILE A 52 6.43 -11.68 -3.95
C ILE A 52 5.51 -12.83 -4.40
N SER A 53 6.00 -14.06 -4.29
CA SER A 53 5.26 -15.27 -4.60
C SER A 53 4.33 -15.61 -3.44
N MET A 54 3.06 -15.90 -3.75
CA MET A 54 2.10 -16.36 -2.74
C MET A 54 2.46 -17.73 -2.19
N ALA A 55 3.08 -18.59 -3.00
CA ALA A 55 3.54 -19.91 -2.56
C ALA A 55 4.69 -19.80 -1.55
N ASP A 56 5.60 -18.86 -1.75
CA ASP A 56 6.74 -18.65 -0.84
C ASP A 56 6.25 -18.07 0.50
N LEU A 57 5.20 -17.23 0.48
CA LEU A 57 4.54 -16.76 1.70
C LEU A 57 3.82 -17.88 2.44
N GLU A 58 3.20 -18.82 1.71
CA GLU A 58 2.55 -19.99 2.30
C GLU A 58 3.58 -20.91 2.96
N GLU A 59 4.68 -21.22 2.28
CA GLU A 59 5.80 -22.01 2.83
C GLU A 59 6.39 -21.35 4.09
N GLN A 60 6.65 -20.03 4.05
CA GLN A 60 7.14 -19.30 5.22
C GLN A 60 6.16 -19.32 6.40
N LEU A 61 4.85 -19.32 6.14
CA LEU A 61 3.83 -19.40 7.18
C LEU A 61 3.78 -20.79 7.83
N GLU A 62 4.03 -21.86 7.05
CA GLU A 62 4.08 -23.23 7.55
C GLU A 62 5.35 -23.52 8.36
N GLU A 63 6.47 -22.91 7.98
CA GLU A 63 7.78 -23.14 8.59
C GLU A 63 8.05 -22.26 9.83
N SER A 64 7.37 -21.12 9.98
CA SER A 64 7.66 -20.16 11.07
C SER A 64 6.78 -20.38 12.31
N GLN A 65 7.41 -20.42 13.49
CA GLN A 65 6.71 -20.35 14.79
C GLN A 65 6.48 -18.91 15.28
N ASP A 66 7.24 -17.94 14.75
CA ASP A 66 7.14 -16.51 15.06
C ASP A 66 7.10 -15.69 13.77
N THR A 67 6.34 -14.58 13.79
CA THR A 67 6.23 -13.68 12.64
C THR A 67 7.50 -12.85 12.48
N ASP A 68 8.37 -13.23 11.54
CA ASP A 68 9.58 -12.48 11.17
C ASP A 68 9.19 -11.09 10.61
N GLU A 69 9.94 -10.05 10.96
CA GLU A 69 9.76 -8.69 10.42
C GLU A 69 9.83 -8.72 8.88
N LEU A 70 10.68 -9.57 8.29
CA LEU A 70 10.73 -9.74 6.84
C LEU A 70 9.41 -10.31 6.28
N PHE A 71 8.78 -11.26 6.97
CA PHE A 71 7.49 -11.83 6.57
C PHE A 71 6.38 -10.76 6.64
N ILE A 72 6.34 -9.97 7.72
CA ILE A 72 5.38 -8.85 7.87
C ILE A 72 5.54 -7.85 6.71
N ALA A 73 6.78 -7.45 6.40
CA ALA A 73 7.06 -6.53 5.30
C ALA A 73 6.59 -7.09 3.94
N ARG A 74 6.80 -8.39 3.68
CA ARG A 74 6.32 -9.06 2.45
C ARG A 74 4.80 -9.05 2.34
N ILE A 75 4.09 -9.44 3.40
CA ILE A 75 2.62 -9.44 3.44
C ILE A 75 2.08 -8.02 3.26
N ALA A 76 2.68 -7.03 3.94
CA ALA A 76 2.29 -5.63 3.82
C ALA A 76 2.43 -5.15 2.36
N LEU A 77 3.54 -5.44 1.69
CA LEU A 77 3.75 -5.07 0.28
C LEU A 77 2.76 -5.75 -0.66
N VAL A 78 2.40 -7.02 -0.44
CA VAL A 78 1.36 -7.71 -1.23
C VAL A 78 0.00 -7.05 -1.02
N ALA A 79 -0.37 -6.75 0.22
CA ALA A 79 -1.64 -6.10 0.54
C ALA A 79 -1.72 -4.70 -0.09
N ILE A 80 -0.69 -3.88 0.10
CA ILE A 80 -0.56 -2.55 -0.48
C ILE A 80 -0.62 -2.64 -2.01
N GLY A 81 0.21 -3.49 -2.62
CA GLY A 81 0.23 -3.68 -4.07
C GLY A 81 -1.12 -4.12 -4.63
N THR A 82 -1.85 -4.99 -3.91
CA THR A 82 -3.19 -5.45 -4.31
C THR A 82 -4.22 -4.31 -4.27
N VAL A 83 -4.19 -3.48 -3.23
CA VAL A 83 -5.11 -2.34 -3.06
C VAL A 83 -4.80 -1.22 -4.04
N LEU A 84 -3.53 -0.91 -4.27
CA LEU A 84 -3.08 0.20 -5.11
C LEU A 84 -3.06 -0.16 -6.60
N CYS A 85 -2.76 -1.41 -6.95
CA CYS A 85 -2.59 -1.87 -8.32
C CYS A 85 -3.51 -3.06 -8.67
N PRO A 86 -4.86 -2.94 -8.48
CA PRO A 86 -5.78 -4.08 -8.60
C PRO A 86 -5.94 -4.61 -10.03
N LEU A 87 -5.67 -3.78 -11.04
CA LEU A 87 -5.70 -4.15 -12.45
C LEU A 87 -4.26 -4.37 -12.94
N SER A 88 -3.91 -5.65 -13.04
CA SER A 88 -2.62 -6.22 -13.45
C SER A 88 -1.73 -5.31 -14.31
N GLY A 89 -0.72 -4.69 -13.71
CA GLY A 89 0.38 -4.06 -14.46
C GLY A 89 1.15 -2.92 -13.81
N MET A 90 0.67 -2.34 -12.71
CA MET A 90 1.42 -1.25 -12.07
C MET A 90 2.48 -1.80 -11.11
N HIS A 91 3.73 -1.53 -11.45
CA HIS A 91 4.89 -1.85 -10.64
C HIS A 91 4.90 -0.93 -9.40
N LEU A 92 4.80 -1.52 -8.21
CA LEU A 92 4.94 -0.76 -6.98
C LEU A 92 6.36 -0.19 -6.92
N SER A 93 6.48 1.12 -6.68
CA SER A 93 7.79 1.77 -6.54
C SER A 93 8.61 1.09 -5.44
N SER A 94 9.91 0.91 -5.65
CA SER A 94 10.83 0.41 -4.62
C SER A 94 10.89 1.30 -3.38
N SER A 95 10.39 2.54 -3.47
CA SER A 95 10.22 3.44 -2.32
C SER A 95 9.26 2.90 -1.25
N TYR A 96 8.37 1.98 -1.61
CA TYR A 96 7.51 1.31 -0.63
C TYR A 96 8.28 0.38 0.31
N LEU A 97 9.52 0.00 -0.03
CA LEU A 97 10.39 -0.72 0.89
C LEU A 97 10.71 0.11 2.14
N TYR A 98 10.86 1.44 2.00
CA TYR A 98 11.00 2.34 3.15
C TYR A 98 9.69 2.48 3.93
N ALA A 99 8.55 2.45 3.23
CA ALA A 99 7.25 2.56 3.87
C ALA A 99 6.90 1.34 4.75
N VAL A 100 7.51 0.18 4.49
CA VAL A 100 7.31 -1.07 5.25
C VAL A 100 8.52 -1.52 6.05
N SER A 101 9.63 -0.78 6.02
CA SER A 101 10.86 -1.19 6.72
C SER A 101 10.69 -1.18 8.25
N ASP A 102 9.89 -0.24 8.76
CA ASP A 102 9.47 -0.23 10.16
C ASP A 102 8.12 -0.95 10.34
N THR A 103 8.21 -2.27 10.41
CA THR A 103 7.03 -3.15 10.52
C THR A 103 6.21 -2.91 11.79
N ARG A 104 6.85 -2.41 12.85
CA ARG A 104 6.21 -2.14 14.14
C ARG A 104 5.28 -0.92 14.09
N ASN A 105 5.60 0.03 13.22
CA ASN A 105 4.83 1.26 13.03
C ASN A 105 3.90 1.24 11.80
N LEU A 106 3.75 0.09 11.12
CA LEU A 106 2.81 -0.03 9.99
C LEU A 106 1.39 0.41 10.36
N GLY A 107 0.90 -0.01 11.54
CA GLY A 107 -0.50 0.23 11.96
C GLY A 107 -0.81 1.68 12.32
N ILE A 108 0.19 2.54 12.53
CA ILE A 108 -0.02 3.96 12.86
C ILE A 108 0.06 4.87 11.63
N LYS A 109 0.48 4.35 10.47
CA LYS A 109 0.54 5.14 9.23
C LYS A 109 -0.83 5.25 8.57
N ASN A 110 -1.08 6.38 7.93
CA ASN A 110 -2.34 6.66 7.26
C ASN A 110 -2.40 6.01 5.86
N TRP A 111 -2.55 4.68 5.85
CA TRP A 111 -2.73 3.89 4.63
C TRP A 111 -4.05 4.19 3.92
N THR A 112 -5.09 4.55 4.68
CA THR A 112 -6.43 4.88 4.19
C THR A 112 -6.40 6.05 3.23
N SER A 113 -5.93 7.22 3.67
CA SER A 113 -5.79 8.41 2.82
C SER A 113 -4.87 8.17 1.62
N HIS A 114 -3.79 7.41 1.83
CA HIS A 114 -2.84 7.12 0.77
C HIS A 114 -3.44 6.26 -0.34
N ALA A 115 -4.09 5.15 0.03
CA ALA A 115 -4.77 4.27 -0.91
C ALA A 115 -5.90 4.99 -1.64
N PHE A 116 -6.69 5.76 -0.90
CA PHE A 116 -7.75 6.56 -1.47
C PHE A 116 -7.24 7.57 -2.51
N ARG A 117 -6.21 8.35 -2.17
CA ARG A 117 -5.59 9.30 -3.10
C ARG A 117 -5.09 8.59 -4.36
N HIS A 118 -4.40 7.47 -4.20
CA HIS A 118 -3.87 6.70 -5.33
C HIS A 118 -4.97 6.17 -6.26
N LEU A 119 -6.07 5.65 -5.68
CA LEU A 119 -7.24 5.22 -6.43
C LEU A 119 -7.89 6.39 -7.17
N MET A 120 -8.00 7.56 -6.53
CA MET A 120 -8.57 8.74 -7.17
C MET A 120 -7.70 9.30 -8.29
N GLU A 121 -6.38 9.32 -8.12
CA GLU A 121 -5.42 9.67 -9.17
C GLU A 121 -5.54 8.70 -10.36
N SER A 122 -5.79 7.42 -10.09
CA SER A 122 -5.98 6.39 -11.13
C SER A 122 -7.32 6.50 -11.86
N ILE A 123 -8.41 6.86 -11.16
CA ILE A 123 -9.76 7.06 -11.74
C ILE A 123 -9.86 8.40 -12.47
N GLY A 124 -9.22 9.44 -11.92
CA GLY A 124 -9.26 10.81 -12.43
C GLY A 124 -8.59 11.01 -13.78
N CYS A 125 -7.91 9.97 -14.30
CA CYS A 125 -7.16 9.95 -15.55
C CYS A 125 -6.21 11.14 -15.72
N TYR A 126 -4.91 10.86 -15.57
CA TYR A 126 -4.05 11.11 -16.73
C TYR A 126 -4.32 10.07 -17.82
#